data_AF-X0WWF9-F1
#
_entry.id   AF-X0WWF9-F1
#
_cell.length_a   1.000
_cell.length_b   1.000
_cell.length_c   1.000
_cell.angle_alpha   90.00
_cell.angle_beta   90.00
_cell.angle_gamma   90.00
#
_symmetry.space_group_name_H-M   'P 1'
#
loop_
_entity.id
_entity.type
_entity.pdbx_description
1 polymer ?
#
loop_
_entity_poly.entity_id
_entity_poly.type
_entity_poly.pdbx_seq_one_letter_code
_entity_poly.pdbx_strand_id
1 'polypeptide(L)'
;SIKTDEEKVKKEYEIVAEKRIKQELVLDKISQVENFQVTEKEVKNKIKTLAKEMKQNPLKVEATFKKNNNLDGLKEGIKREKVINFLNKQIKTINSKKEVKSK
;
A
#
# COMPACT_ATOMS: atom_id res chain seq x y z
N SER A 1 -14.16 -32.80 -13.62
CA SER A 1 -14.40 -31.77 -12.60
C SER A 1 -13.16 -31.64 -11.73
N ILE A 2 -12.55 -30.46 -11.67
CA ILE A 2 -11.42 -30.22 -10.77
C ILE A 2 -12.00 -30.33 -9.36
N LYS A 3 -11.79 -31.48 -8.69
CA LYS A 3 -12.05 -31.63 -7.25
C LYS A 3 -10.92 -30.90 -6.55
N THR A 4 -11.06 -29.58 -6.46
CA THR A 4 -10.23 -28.77 -5.57
C THR A 4 -10.57 -29.21 -4.15
N ASP A 5 -9.57 -29.69 -3.42
CA ASP A 5 -9.69 -30.00 -2.00
C ASP A 5 -9.91 -28.68 -1.25
N GLU A 6 -11.14 -28.47 -0.78
CA GLU A 6 -11.57 -27.25 -0.10
C GLU A 6 -10.74 -26.97 1.15
N GLU A 7 -10.36 -28.02 1.89
CA GLU A 7 -9.53 -27.88 3.09
C GLU A 7 -8.12 -27.41 2.73
N LYS A 8 -7.55 -27.97 1.66
CA LYS A 8 -6.25 -27.54 1.15
C LYS A 8 -6.27 -26.06 0.74
N VAL A 9 -7.28 -25.64 -0.01
CA VAL A 9 -7.42 -24.25 -0.43
C VAL A 9 -7.60 -23.32 0.75
N LYS A 10 -8.47 -23.66 1.70
CA LYS A 10 -8.67 -22.87 2.92
C LYS A 10 -7.37 -22.66 3.67
N LYS A 11 -6.57 -23.71 3.84
CA LYS A 11 -5.28 -23.66 4.52
C LYS A 11 -4.26 -22.77 3.79
N GLU A 12 -4.23 -22.82 2.46
CA GLU A 12 -3.38 -21.94 1.66
C GLU A 12 -3.80 -20.46 1.81
N TYR A 13 -5.10 -20.16 1.77
CA TYR A 13 -5.63 -18.81 2.02
C TYR A 13 -5.32 -18.31 3.43
N GLU A 14 -5.41 -19.17 4.45
CA GLU A 14 -5.12 -18.82 5.83
C GLU A 14 -3.67 -18.36 6.01
N ILE A 15 -2.71 -19.11 5.44
CA ILE A 15 -1.28 -18.74 5.50
C ILE A 15 -1.02 -17.38 4.84
N VAL A 16 -1.64 -17.13 3.68
CA VAL A 16 -1.52 -15.85 2.97
C VAL A 16 -2.15 -14.72 3.77
N ALA A 17 -3.33 -14.94 4.34
CA ALA A 17 -4.05 -13.96 5.15
C ALA A 17 -3.26 -13.61 6.42
N GLU A 18 -2.73 -14.61 7.13
CA GLU A 18 -1.93 -14.41 8.33
C GLU A 18 -0.69 -13.57 8.04
N LYS A 19 0.04 -13.91 6.96
CA LYS A 19 1.21 -13.13 6.53
C LYS A 19 0.84 -11.68 6.22
N ARG A 20 -0.29 -11.45 5.54
CA ARG A 20 -0.76 -10.11 5.18
C ARG A 20 -1.15 -9.29 6.41
N ILE A 21 -1.84 -9.90 7.37
CA ILE A 21 -2.23 -9.24 8.63
C ILE A 21 -0.99 -8.85 9.42
N LYS A 22 -0.01 -9.75 9.56
CA LYS A 22 1.27 -9.43 10.22
C LYS A 22 1.98 -8.25 9.56
N GLN A 23 2.04 -8.23 8.23
CA GLN A 23 2.64 -7.12 7.50
C GLN A 23 1.91 -5.79 7.77
N GLU A 24 0.58 -5.80 7.75
CA GLU A 24 -0.21 -4.59 8.01
C GLU A 24 0.02 -4.07 9.44
N LEU A 25 -0.05 -4.94 10.44
CA LEU A 25 0.18 -4.59 11.84
C LEU A 25 1.56 -3.95 12.06
N VAL A 26 2.60 -4.45 11.37
CA VAL A 26 3.95 -3.88 11.46
C VAL A 26 3.99 -2.48 10.83
N LEU A 27 3.42 -2.30 9.64
CA LEU A 27 3.37 -1.00 8.96
C LEU A 27 2.58 0.03 9.78
N ASP A 28 1.44 -0.38 10.34
CA ASP A 28 0.62 0.45 11.21
C ASP A 28 1.39 0.87 12.46
N LYS A 29 2.11 -0.06 13.10
CA LYS A 29 2.90 0.24 14.28
C LYS A 29 4.01 1.25 13.99
N ILE A 30 4.71 1.10 12.86
CA ILE A 30 5.72 2.08 12.41
C ILE A 30 5.05 3.43 12.19
N SER A 31 3.89 3.45 11.55
CA SER A 31 3.16 4.69 11.30
C SER A 31 2.79 5.45 12.57
N GLN A 32 2.37 4.73 13.61
CA GLN A 32 2.06 5.30 14.92
C GLN A 32 3.31 5.83 15.61
N VAL A 33 4.42 5.07 15.61
CA VAL A 33 5.67 5.46 16.27
C VAL A 33 6.29 6.70 15.62
N GLU A 34 6.30 6.76 14.29
CA GLU A 34 6.80 7.90 13.51
C GLU A 34 5.78 9.04 13.40
N ASN A 35 4.58 8.87 13.96
CA ASN A 35 3.47 9.81 13.93
C ASN A 35 3.14 10.33 12.52
N PHE A 36 3.02 9.43 11.54
CA PHE A 36 2.65 9.84 10.19
C PHE A 36 1.20 10.31 10.11
N GLN A 37 1.04 11.59 9.79
CA GLN A 37 -0.26 12.21 9.53
C GLN A 37 -0.48 12.36 8.02
N VAL A 38 -1.74 12.36 7.60
CA VAL A 38 -2.14 12.61 6.21
C VAL A 38 -2.83 13.96 6.12
N THR A 39 -2.25 14.87 5.36
CA THR A 39 -2.78 16.21 5.15
C THR A 39 -3.83 16.21 4.04
N GLU A 40 -4.74 17.19 4.08
CA GLU A 40 -5.72 17.37 2.99
C GLU A 40 -5.06 17.59 1.62
N LYS A 41 -3.89 18.25 1.60
CA LYS A 41 -3.12 18.49 0.38
C LYS A 41 -2.64 17.16 -0.22
N GLU A 42 -2.15 16.24 0.60
CA GLU A 42 -1.74 14.90 0.15
C GLU A 42 -2.94 14.12 -0.40
N VAL A 43 -4.10 14.19 0.25
CA VAL A 43 -5.34 13.57 -0.26
C VAL A 43 -5.73 14.15 -1.62
N LYS A 44 -5.79 15.49 -1.75
CA LYS A 44 -6.12 16.17 -3.01
C LYS A 44 -5.13 15.81 -4.12
N ASN A 45 -3.84 15.74 -3.81
CA ASN A 45 -2.81 15.33 -4.77
C ASN A 45 -3.00 13.88 -5.21
N LYS A 46 -3.28 12.96 -4.28
CA LYS A 46 -3.52 11.56 -4.60
C LYS A 46 -4.75 11.39 -5.51
N ILE A 47 -5.83 12.13 -5.23
CA ILE A 47 -7.03 12.15 -6.09
C ILE A 47 -6.69 12.65 -7.50
N LYS A 48 -5.87 13.70 -7.64
CA LYS A 48 -5.42 14.19 -8.95
C LYS A 48 -4.62 13.13 -9.71
N THR A 49 -3.74 12.40 -9.02
CA THR A 49 -2.96 11.30 -9.61
C THR A 49 -3.89 10.18 -10.10
N LEU A 50 -4.79 9.70 -9.24
CA LEU A 50 -5.76 8.66 -9.61
C LEU A 50 -6.65 9.10 -10.77
N ALA A 51 -7.12 10.35 -10.77
CA ALA A 51 -7.93 10.89 -11.86
C ALA A 51 -7.18 10.91 -13.20
N LYS A 52 -5.88 11.22 -13.18
CA LYS A 52 -5.03 11.15 -14.37
C LYS A 52 -4.88 9.70 -14.87
N GLU A 53 -4.62 8.76 -13.98
CA GLU A 53 -4.51 7.32 -14.31
C GLU A 53 -5.81 6.77 -14.90
N MET A 54 -6.95 7.16 -14.31
CA MET A 54 -8.29 6.77 -14.76
C MET A 54 -8.77 7.55 -15.99
N LYS A 55 -8.02 8.56 -16.46
CA LYS A 55 -8.43 9.52 -17.51
C LYS A 55 -9.79 10.16 -17.23
N GLN A 56 -10.03 10.51 -15.97
CA GLN A 56 -11.26 11.14 -15.50
C GLN A 56 -11.02 12.53 -14.92
N ASN A 57 -12.08 13.33 -14.83
CA ASN A 57 -12.01 14.63 -14.15
C ASN A 57 -11.76 14.44 -12.63
N PRO A 58 -10.77 15.12 -12.01
CA PRO A 58 -10.48 15.01 -10.59
C PRO A 58 -11.67 15.29 -9.67
N LEU A 59 -12.54 16.24 -10.01
CA LEU A 59 -13.75 16.55 -9.23
C LEU A 59 -14.73 15.37 -9.21
N LYS A 60 -14.84 14.64 -10.33
CA LYS A 60 -15.70 13.44 -10.41
C LYS A 60 -15.14 12.30 -9.56
N VAL A 61 -13.82 12.13 -9.56
CA VAL A 61 -13.14 11.13 -8.72
C VAL A 61 -13.30 11.49 -7.24
N GLU A 62 -13.08 12.75 -6.87
CA GLU A 62 -13.30 13.23 -5.50
C GLU A 62 -14.73 13.00 -5.02
N ALA A 63 -15.72 13.36 -5.85
CA ALA A 63 -17.14 13.13 -5.55
C ALA A 63 -17.45 11.64 -5.34
N THR A 64 -16.80 10.75 -6.10
CA THR A 64 -16.96 9.30 -5.97
C THR A 64 -16.41 8.80 -4.63
N PHE A 65 -15.21 9.23 -4.22
CA PHE A 65 -14.65 8.87 -2.92
C PHE A 65 -15.49 9.40 -1.75
N LYS A 66 -16.01 10.63 -1.86
CA LYS A 66 -16.93 11.21 -0.87
C LYS A 66 -18.24 10.43 -0.77
N LYS A 67 -18.89 10.16 -1.91
CA LYS A 67 -20.16 9.44 -1.97
C LYS A 67 -20.07 8.04 -1.36
N ASN A 68 -18.94 7.36 -1.59
CA ASN A 68 -18.74 5.99 -1.12
C ASN A 68 -18.15 5.93 0.30
N ASN A 69 -18.03 7.05 1.02
CA ASN A 69 -17.35 7.13 2.33
C ASN A 69 -15.95 6.47 2.35
N ASN A 70 -15.25 6.51 1.21
CA ASN A 70 -13.97 5.81 1.04
C ASN A 70 -12.77 6.77 1.15
N LEU A 71 -12.97 7.97 1.69
CA LEU A 71 -11.87 8.91 1.91
C LEU A 71 -10.88 8.40 2.98
N ASP A 72 -11.35 7.67 3.98
CA ASP A 72 -10.47 7.13 5.02
C ASP A 72 -9.61 5.98 4.48
N GLY A 73 -10.16 5.11 3.63
CA GLY A 73 -9.36 4.10 2.93
C GLY A 73 -8.26 4.72 2.05
N LEU A 74 -8.55 5.85 1.41
CA LEU A 74 -7.54 6.61 0.66
C LEU A 74 -6.45 7.17 1.57
N LYS A 75 -6.82 7.73 2.73
CA LYS A 75 -5.84 8.23 3.72
C LYS A 75 -4.95 7.10 4.24
N GLU A 76 -5.51 5.93 4.56
CA GLU A 76 -4.71 4.78 5.00
C GLU A 76 -3.74 4.32 3.91
N GLY A 77 -4.17 4.29 2.64
CA GLY A 77 -3.26 4.02 1.51
C GLY A 77 -2.10 5.02 1.43
N ILE A 78 -2.38 6.32 1.58
CA ILE A 78 -1.33 7.37 1.60
C ILE A 78 -0.39 7.17 2.79
N LYS A 79 -0.93 6.87 3.98
CA LYS A 79 -0.15 6.65 5.19
C LYS A 79 0.79 5.45 5.03
N ARG A 80 0.30 4.36 4.43
CA ARG A 80 1.10 3.16 4.10
C ARG A 80 2.23 3.48 3.12
N GLU A 81 1.96 4.27 2.08
CA GLU A 81 3.00 4.75 1.14
C GLU A 81 4.08 5.55 1.86
N LYS A 82 3.72 6.39 2.85
CA LYS A 82 4.69 7.15 3.66
C LYS A 82 5.59 6.23 4.48
N VAL A 83 5.03 5.20 5.12
CA VAL A 83 5.81 4.19 5.87
C VAL A 83 6.78 3.47 4.94
N ILE A 84 6.33 3.00 3.78
CA ILE A 84 7.19 2.31 2.81
C ILE A 84 8.31 3.23 2.32
N ASN A 85 8.00 4.48 1.99
CA ASN A 85 8.99 5.47 1.58
C ASN A 85 10.01 5.78 2.69
N PHE A 86 9.58 5.81 3.95
CA PHE A 86 10.46 5.94 5.10
C PHE A 86 11.41 4.74 5.20
N LEU A 87 10.89 3.52 5.16
CA LEU A 87 11.70 2.30 5.22
C LEU A 87 12.72 2.24 4.08
N ASN A 88 12.31 2.57 2.86
CA ASN A 88 13.20 2.60 1.69
C ASN A 88 14.38 3.57 1.85
N LYS A 89 14.21 4.67 2.58
CA LYS A 89 15.30 5.62 2.87
C LYS A 89 16.29 5.09 3.92
N GLN A 90 15.86 4.19 4.80
CA GLN A 90 16.69 3.58 5.84
C GLN A 90 17.48 2.38 5.32
N ILE A 91 17.02 1.76 4.23
CA ILE A 91 17.71 0.64 3.60
C ILE A 91 18.98 1.17 2.93
N LYS A 92 20.15 0.72 3.40
CA LYS A 92 21.39 0.83 2.63
C LYS A 92 21.26 -0.08 1.41
N THR A 93 20.97 0.49 0.26
CA THR A 93 20.93 -0.25 -1.00
C THR A 93 22.34 -0.77 -1.30
N ILE A 94 22.57 -2.05 -1.03
CA ILE A 94 23.74 -2.74 -1.59
C ILE A 94 23.44 -2.85 -3.08
N ASN A 95 24.02 -1.98 -3.89
CA ASN A 95 23.89 -2.04 -5.34
C ASN A 95 24.46 -3.38 -5.82
N SER A 96 23.61 -4.37 -6.09
CA SER A 96 23.97 -5.67 -6.68
C SER A 96 24.40 -5.56 -8.17
N LYS A 97 24.97 -4.42 -8.59
CA LYS A 97 25.53 -4.20 -9.93
C LYS A 97 27.05 -3.97 -9.94
N LYS A 98 27.76 -4.26 -8.84
CA LYS A 98 29.24 -4.22 -8.79
C LYS A 98 29.87 -5.50 -8.24
N GLU A 99 29.45 -6.68 -8.68
CA GLU A 99 30.26 -7.91 -8.55
C GLU A 99 30.09 -8.81 -9.78
N VAL A 100 30.40 -8.31 -10.98
CA VAL A 100 30.89 -9.13 -12.09
C VAL A 100 31.99 -8.36 -12.80
N LYS A 101 33.16 -8.25 -12.17
CA LYS A 101 34.46 -7.97 -12.80
C LYS A 101 35.60 -8.13 -11.78
N SER A 102 35.94 -9.37 -11.47
CA SER A 102 37.31 -9.81 -11.19
C SER A 102 37.31 -11.29 -10.84
N LYS A 103 37.42 -12.11 -11.87
CA LYS A 103 38.47 -13.14 -12.01
C LYS A 103 38.35 -13.73 -13.41
#